data_AF-A0A2R9SMX4-F1
#
_entry.id   AF-A0A2R9SMX4-F1
#
_cell.length_a   1.000
_cell.length_b   1.000
_cell.length_c   1.000
_cell.angle_alpha   90.00
_cell.angle_beta   90.00
_cell.angle_gamma   90.00
#
_symmetry.space_group_name_H-M   'P 1'
#
loop_
_entity.id
_entity.type
_entity.pdbx_description
1 polymer ?
#
loop_
_entity_poly.entity_id
_entity_poly.type
_entity_poly.pdbx_seq_one_letter_code
_entity_poly.pdbx_strand_id
1 'polypeptide(L)'
;MRRDEFAMKDPHEVEDFLNGMSFGFLGTTDEAGIPRVTPLNFAYVNGAFYFHGSRMGEKMEHLRRTPAVCFTVADEYALIPSYFSDPEMACPATAFFKSVTAVGEVILVDDLEEKALAMEALMKKLQPEGGYRTIDASDRAYIPRLKGVAVIKLAPQRMSAKFKFGQNLKPEQLNSVVEELECRGKHRDEETAELMCKYHPVPR
;
A
#
# COMPACT_ATOMS: atom_id res chain seq x y z
N MET A 1 -9.22 -10.98 -15.87
CA MET A 1 -10.00 -11.62 -14.79
C MET A 1 -9.15 -11.64 -13.52
N ARG A 2 -9.65 -11.09 -12.42
CA ARG A 2 -8.94 -11.10 -11.13
C ARG A 2 -9.08 -12.51 -10.54
N ARG A 3 -7.98 -13.12 -10.08
CA ARG A 3 -8.00 -14.44 -9.44
C ARG A 3 -8.41 -14.25 -7.98
N ASP A 4 -9.58 -14.75 -7.62
CA ASP A 4 -10.19 -14.53 -6.29
C ASP A 4 -9.40 -15.20 -5.16
N GLU A 5 -8.66 -16.27 -5.45
CA GLU A 5 -7.79 -16.96 -4.49
C GLU A 5 -6.64 -16.08 -3.93
N PHE A 6 -6.32 -14.97 -4.59
CA PHE A 6 -5.33 -14.00 -4.10
C PHE A 6 -5.98 -12.78 -3.43
N ALA A 7 -7.31 -12.71 -3.39
CA ALA A 7 -8.00 -11.58 -2.77
C ALA A 7 -7.86 -11.67 -1.24
N MET A 8 -7.22 -10.67 -0.64
CA MET A 8 -7.20 -10.54 0.81
C MET A 8 -8.44 -9.76 1.26
N LYS A 9 -9.24 -10.39 2.13
CA LYS A 9 -10.53 -9.84 2.64
C LYS A 9 -10.48 -9.47 4.11
N ASP A 10 -9.45 -9.91 4.83
CA ASP A 10 -9.25 -9.54 6.23
C ASP A 10 -8.80 -8.07 6.31
N PRO A 11 -9.59 -7.16 6.92
CA PRO A 11 -9.21 -5.76 7.03
C PRO A 11 -7.94 -5.56 7.86
N HIS A 12 -7.65 -6.41 8.85
CA HIS A 12 -6.44 -6.28 9.67
C HIS A 12 -5.18 -6.54 8.86
N GLU A 13 -5.15 -7.59 8.04
CA GLU A 13 -4.03 -7.88 7.13
C GLU A 13 -3.78 -6.76 6.12
N VAL A 14 -4.86 -6.11 5.66
CA VAL A 14 -4.78 -4.97 4.73
C VAL A 14 -4.24 -3.74 5.44
N GLU A 15 -4.74 -3.44 6.65
CA GLU A 15 -4.28 -2.33 7.47
C GLU A 15 -2.81 -2.47 7.87
N ASP A 16 -2.39 -3.66 8.32
CA ASP A 16 -1.01 -3.95 8.70
C ASP A 16 -0.07 -3.74 7.51
N PHE A 17 -0.45 -4.23 6.32
CA PHE A 17 0.30 -3.97 5.11
C PHE A 17 0.39 -2.48 4.78
N LEU A 18 -0.73 -1.74 4.82
CA LEU A 18 -0.73 -0.31 4.52
C LEU A 18 0.05 0.52 5.54
N ASN A 19 0.08 0.09 6.81
CA ASN A 19 0.84 0.74 7.89
C ASN A 19 2.34 0.50 7.74
N GLY A 20 2.77 -0.66 7.22
CA GLY A 20 4.17 -0.95 6.91
C GLY A 20 4.75 -0.20 5.72
N MET A 21 3.92 0.39 4.85
CA MET A 21 4.36 1.00 3.59
C MET A 21 4.48 2.52 3.68
N SER A 22 5.65 3.11 3.41
CA SER A 22 5.85 4.57 3.55
C SER A 22 5.28 5.41 2.41
N PHE A 23 5.12 4.83 1.21
CA PHE A 23 4.63 5.53 0.01
C PHE A 23 3.77 4.63 -0.87
N GLY A 24 3.03 5.24 -1.79
CA GLY A 24 2.30 4.56 -2.86
C GLY A 24 2.18 5.43 -4.10
N PHE A 25 1.39 5.01 -5.05
CA PHE A 25 1.28 5.58 -6.38
C PHE A 25 -0.12 6.15 -6.61
N LEU A 26 -0.23 7.48 -6.67
CA LEU A 26 -1.47 8.19 -6.94
C LEU A 26 -1.61 8.47 -8.44
N GLY A 27 -2.60 7.83 -9.06
CA GLY A 27 -3.09 8.14 -10.40
C GLY A 27 -4.05 9.32 -10.37
N THR A 28 -3.71 10.36 -11.12
CA THR A 28 -4.55 11.53 -11.43
C THR A 28 -4.71 11.65 -12.94
N THR A 29 -5.61 12.51 -13.39
CA THR A 29 -5.81 12.79 -14.81
C THR A 29 -5.69 14.28 -15.05
N ASP A 30 -4.93 14.67 -16.08
CA ASP A 30 -4.79 16.08 -16.47
C ASP A 30 -6.02 16.59 -17.26
N GLU A 31 -5.96 17.85 -17.71
CA GLU A 31 -7.04 18.49 -18.47
C GLU A 31 -7.33 17.81 -19.82
N ALA A 32 -6.34 17.16 -20.42
CA ALA A 32 -6.47 16.46 -21.70
C ALA A 32 -6.92 15.01 -21.54
N GLY A 33 -7.15 14.54 -20.31
CA GLY A 33 -7.50 13.15 -20.04
C GLY A 33 -6.30 12.22 -19.91
N ILE A 34 -5.07 12.75 -19.88
CA ILE A 34 -3.84 11.94 -19.81
C ILE A 34 -3.61 11.50 -18.36
N PRO A 35 -3.41 10.20 -18.10
CA PRO A 35 -3.14 9.70 -16.77
C PRO A 35 -1.72 10.07 -16.32
N ARG A 36 -1.60 10.48 -15.06
CA ARG A 36 -0.33 10.78 -14.39
C ARG A 36 -0.24 10.03 -13.07
N VAL A 37 0.87 9.32 -12.88
CA VAL A 37 1.14 8.56 -11.65
C VAL A 37 2.19 9.28 -10.81
N THR A 38 1.86 9.59 -9.57
CA THR A 38 2.74 10.32 -8.65
C THR A 38 3.05 9.44 -7.44
N PRO A 39 4.32 9.04 -7.22
CA PRO A 39 4.72 8.42 -5.97
C PRO A 39 4.67 9.46 -4.85
N LEU A 40 4.03 9.13 -3.73
CA LEU A 40 3.92 10.03 -2.59
C LEU A 40 3.69 9.28 -1.28
N ASN A 41 4.09 9.90 -0.18
CA ASN A 41 3.83 9.36 1.15
C ASN A 41 2.35 9.45 1.50
N PHE A 42 1.89 8.48 2.29
CA PHE A 42 0.49 8.41 2.72
C PHE A 42 0.36 7.91 4.16
N ALA A 43 -0.73 8.27 4.80
CA ALA A 43 -1.25 7.61 5.99
C ALA A 43 -2.56 6.89 5.65
N TYR A 44 -2.81 5.75 6.28
CA TYR A 44 -4.11 5.08 6.23
C TYR A 44 -4.66 5.02 7.66
N VAL A 45 -5.80 5.66 7.89
CA VAL A 45 -6.40 5.76 9.23
C VAL A 45 -7.90 5.96 9.08
N ASN A 46 -8.68 5.28 9.94
CA ASN A 46 -10.14 5.32 9.93
C ASN A 46 -10.75 5.02 8.54
N GLY A 47 -10.20 4.03 7.84
CA GLY A 47 -10.69 3.60 6.53
C GLY A 47 -10.35 4.52 5.35
N ALA A 48 -9.56 5.58 5.56
CA ALA A 48 -9.24 6.57 4.52
C ALA A 48 -7.73 6.74 4.32
N PHE A 49 -7.34 7.04 3.08
CA PHE A 49 -5.98 7.43 2.74
C PHE A 49 -5.83 8.95 2.85
N TYR A 50 -4.76 9.40 3.47
CA TYR A 50 -4.40 10.81 3.57
C TYR A 50 -3.06 11.07 2.91
N PHE A 51 -3.01 12.18 2.17
CA PHE A 51 -1.83 12.66 1.47
C PHE A 51 -1.59 14.11 1.88
N HIS A 52 -0.33 14.54 1.89
CA HIS A 52 0.01 15.93 2.15
C HIS A 52 0.79 16.55 0.99
N GLY A 53 0.92 17.88 1.00
CA GLY A 53 1.84 18.58 0.11
C GLY A 53 1.54 20.07 -0.02
N SER A 54 2.07 20.66 -1.09
CA SER A 54 1.80 22.04 -1.45
C SER A 54 0.33 22.27 -1.78
N ARG A 55 -0.19 23.45 -1.42
CA ARG A 55 -1.54 23.93 -1.81
C ARG A 55 -1.63 24.29 -3.29
N MET A 56 -0.50 24.36 -3.98
CA MET A 56 -0.37 24.74 -5.40
C MET A 56 0.50 23.74 -6.15
N GLY A 57 0.35 23.75 -7.48
CA GLY A 57 1.08 22.89 -8.42
C GLY A 57 0.15 21.92 -9.14
N GLU A 58 0.72 21.28 -10.16
CA GLU A 58 0.04 20.41 -11.13
C GLU A 58 -0.91 19.39 -10.48
N LYS A 59 -0.47 18.67 -9.44
CA LYS A 59 -1.33 17.73 -8.69
C LYS A 59 -2.60 18.41 -8.17
N MET A 60 -2.48 19.58 -7.57
CA MET A 60 -3.63 20.29 -7.02
C MET A 60 -4.54 20.84 -8.11
N GLU A 61 -3.99 21.20 -9.28
CA GLU A 61 -4.76 21.63 -10.44
C GLU A 61 -5.58 20.46 -11.02
N HIS A 62 -4.96 19.29 -11.16
CA HIS A 62 -5.65 18.07 -11.60
C HIS A 62 -6.80 17.72 -10.65
N LEU A 63 -6.53 17.67 -9.34
CA LEU A 63 -7.53 17.26 -8.35
C LEU A 63 -8.69 18.25 -8.18
N ARG A 64 -8.47 19.54 -8.44
CA ARG A 64 -9.56 20.54 -8.45
C ARG A 64 -10.53 20.34 -9.61
N ARG A 65 -10.05 19.81 -10.73
CA ARG A 65 -10.88 19.57 -11.93
C ARG A 65 -11.49 18.18 -11.93
N THR A 66 -10.68 17.19 -11.59
CA THR A 66 -11.04 15.78 -11.59
C THR A 66 -10.65 15.16 -10.25
N PRO A 67 -11.56 15.11 -9.26
CA PRO A 67 -11.27 14.55 -7.94
C PRO A 67 -11.19 13.02 -7.97
N ALA A 68 -11.66 12.37 -9.05
CA ALA A 68 -11.58 10.93 -9.22
C ALA A 68 -10.12 10.48 -9.38
N VAL A 69 -9.68 9.58 -8.50
CA VAL A 69 -8.31 9.06 -8.45
C VAL A 69 -8.26 7.55 -8.27
N CYS A 70 -7.11 6.99 -8.61
CA CYS A 70 -6.71 5.64 -8.23
C CYS A 70 -5.45 5.75 -7.36
N PHE A 71 -5.40 5.05 -6.23
CA PHE A 71 -4.20 4.95 -5.41
C PHE A 71 -3.80 3.48 -5.26
N THR A 72 -2.54 3.16 -5.54
CA THR A 72 -2.01 1.79 -5.40
C THR A 72 -0.78 1.76 -4.50
N VAL A 73 -0.76 0.80 -3.59
CA VAL A 73 0.39 0.45 -2.76
C VAL A 73 0.77 -0.99 -3.11
N ALA A 74 2.06 -1.27 -3.30
CA ALA A 74 2.54 -2.60 -3.61
C ALA A 74 3.93 -2.83 -3.03
N ASP A 75 4.23 -4.09 -2.71
CA ASP A 75 5.53 -4.52 -2.21
C ASP A 75 5.85 -5.93 -2.73
N GLU A 76 7.08 -6.12 -3.21
CA GLU A 76 7.58 -7.40 -3.71
C GLU A 76 8.32 -8.15 -2.59
N TYR A 77 7.90 -9.38 -2.36
CA TYR A 77 8.44 -10.23 -1.31
C TYR A 77 9.55 -11.13 -1.84
N ALA A 78 9.27 -11.85 -2.93
CA ALA A 78 10.28 -12.68 -3.57
C ALA A 78 9.99 -12.90 -5.06
N LEU A 79 11.07 -12.95 -5.84
CA LEU A 79 11.05 -13.52 -7.18
C LEU A 79 11.22 -15.04 -7.09
N ILE A 80 10.31 -15.76 -7.74
CA ILE A 80 10.28 -17.22 -7.80
C ILE A 80 10.73 -17.62 -9.21
N PRO A 81 11.96 -18.09 -9.37
CA PRO A 81 12.45 -18.53 -10.66
C PRO A 81 11.74 -19.82 -11.08
N SER A 82 11.64 -20.05 -12.39
CA SER A 82 10.93 -21.23 -12.89
C SER A 82 11.54 -22.56 -12.45
N TYR A 83 12.86 -22.62 -12.28
CA TYR A 83 13.59 -23.81 -11.87
C TYR A 83 13.25 -24.32 -10.46
N PHE A 84 12.49 -23.55 -9.66
CA PHE A 84 11.88 -24.06 -8.43
C PHE A 84 10.77 -25.09 -8.69
N SER A 85 10.23 -25.15 -9.91
CA SER A 85 9.13 -26.04 -10.26
C SER A 85 9.34 -26.80 -11.57
N ASP A 86 10.11 -26.23 -12.50
CA ASP A 86 10.45 -26.85 -13.77
C ASP A 86 11.87 -26.42 -14.22
N PRO A 87 12.82 -27.36 -14.35
CA PRO A 87 14.21 -27.03 -14.68
C PRO A 87 14.41 -26.53 -16.11
N GLU A 88 13.46 -26.77 -17.03
CA GLU A 88 13.58 -26.41 -18.45
C GLU A 88 12.64 -25.28 -18.84
N MET A 89 11.39 -25.31 -18.37
CA MET A 89 10.35 -24.37 -18.81
C MET A 89 10.40 -23.06 -18.01
N ALA A 90 10.45 -21.92 -18.69
CA ALA A 90 10.47 -20.60 -18.03
C ALA A 90 9.09 -20.13 -17.49
N CYS A 91 8.00 -20.74 -17.95
CA CYS A 91 6.63 -20.29 -17.68
C CYS A 91 6.23 -20.19 -16.19
N PRO A 92 6.71 -21.06 -15.27
CA PRO A 92 6.36 -20.97 -13.86
C PRO A 92 6.95 -19.77 -13.12
N ALA A 93 7.92 -19.06 -13.71
CA ALA A 93 8.56 -17.93 -13.05
C ALA A 93 7.54 -16.86 -12.65
N THR A 94 7.64 -16.36 -11.42
CA THR A 94 6.66 -15.41 -10.90
C THR A 94 7.20 -14.53 -9.78
N ALA A 95 6.42 -13.55 -9.34
CA ALA A 95 6.68 -12.78 -8.12
C ALA A 95 5.59 -13.05 -7.08
N PHE A 96 6.00 -13.16 -5.83
CA PHE A 96 5.14 -13.08 -4.66
C PHE A 96 5.16 -11.66 -4.10
N PHE A 97 3.98 -11.15 -3.81
CA PHE A 97 3.79 -9.73 -3.53
C PHE A 97 2.49 -9.47 -2.76
N LYS A 98 2.42 -8.29 -2.14
CA LYS A 98 1.17 -7.71 -1.65
C LYS A 98 0.87 -6.44 -2.43
N SER A 99 -0.41 -6.20 -2.71
CA SER A 99 -0.86 -4.90 -3.21
C SER A 99 -2.26 -4.52 -2.73
N VAL A 100 -2.50 -3.23 -2.63
CA VAL A 100 -3.81 -2.63 -2.35
C VAL A 100 -4.06 -1.55 -3.39
N THR A 101 -5.23 -1.60 -4.03
CA THR A 101 -5.69 -0.55 -4.95
C THR A 101 -7.01 0.00 -4.45
N ALA A 102 -7.05 1.32 -4.28
CA ALA A 102 -8.22 2.10 -3.89
C ALA A 102 -8.61 3.05 -5.02
N VAL A 103 -9.91 3.18 -5.25
CA VAL A 103 -10.50 4.10 -6.23
C VAL A 103 -11.60 4.90 -5.53
N GLY A 104 -11.66 6.18 -5.82
CA GLY A 104 -12.68 7.07 -5.28
C GLY A 104 -12.37 8.52 -5.63
N GLU A 105 -13.03 9.42 -4.92
CA GLU A 105 -12.82 10.85 -5.06
C GLU A 105 -12.05 11.40 -3.86
N VAL A 106 -11.15 12.35 -4.13
CA VAL A 106 -10.45 13.07 -3.06
C VAL A 106 -11.18 14.33 -2.65
N ILE A 107 -11.02 14.69 -1.38
CA ILE A 107 -11.44 15.97 -0.84
C ILE A 107 -10.27 16.67 -0.14
N LEU A 108 -10.28 18.00 -0.15
CA LEU A 108 -9.37 18.79 0.66
C LEU A 108 -9.88 18.80 2.10
N VAL A 109 -8.99 18.52 3.05
CA VAL A 109 -9.29 18.59 4.48
C VAL A 109 -8.97 20.01 4.96
N ASP A 110 -9.96 20.69 5.54
CA ASP A 110 -9.78 22.01 6.17
C ASP A 110 -9.80 21.96 7.70
N ASP A 111 -10.44 20.94 8.28
CA ASP A 111 -10.52 20.73 9.73
C ASP A 111 -9.14 20.47 10.34
N LEU A 112 -8.81 21.16 11.44
CA LEU A 112 -7.47 21.08 12.03
C LEU A 112 -7.25 19.77 12.79
N GLU A 113 -8.29 19.21 13.41
CA GLU A 113 -8.22 17.92 14.12
C GLU A 113 -7.93 16.79 13.14
N GLU A 114 -8.66 16.75 12.02
CA GLU A 114 -8.45 15.75 10.97
C GLU A 114 -7.07 15.91 10.31
N LYS A 115 -6.59 17.14 10.10
CA LYS A 115 -5.21 17.37 9.63
C LYS A 115 -4.18 16.87 10.64
N ALA A 116 -4.35 17.18 11.92
CA ALA A 116 -3.42 16.73 12.96
C ALA A 116 -3.36 15.21 13.02
N LEU A 117 -4.53 14.54 13.00
CA LEU A 117 -4.65 13.09 12.96
C LEU A 117 -3.93 12.48 11.75
N ALA A 118 -4.15 13.03 10.55
CA ALA A 118 -3.53 12.52 9.33
C ALA A 118 -1.99 12.71 9.33
N MET A 119 -1.52 13.88 9.77
CA MET A 119 -0.10 14.21 9.80
C MET A 119 0.63 13.44 10.91
N GLU A 120 0.00 13.24 12.07
CA GLU A 120 0.53 12.41 13.16
C GLU A 120 0.64 10.94 12.72
N ALA A 121 -0.41 10.40 12.09
CA ALA A 121 -0.37 9.04 11.55
C ALA A 121 0.75 8.86 10.50
N LEU A 122 0.99 9.89 9.69
CA LEU A 122 2.12 9.89 8.75
C LEU A 122 3.47 9.92 9.48
N MET A 123 3.61 10.77 10.50
CA MET A 123 4.85 10.87 11.26
C MET A 123 5.19 9.58 12.01
N LYS A 124 4.19 8.86 12.54
CA LYS A 124 4.40 7.53 13.14
C LYS A 124 5.00 6.51 12.16
N LYS A 125 4.76 6.66 10.85
CA LYS A 125 5.37 5.81 9.81
C LYS A 125 6.76 6.27 9.42
N LEU A 126 7.00 7.58 9.38
CA LEU A 126 8.27 8.16 8.93
C LEU A 126 9.34 8.19 10.03
N GLN A 127 8.91 8.32 11.28
CA GLN A 127 9.76 8.48 12.45
C GLN A 127 9.15 7.71 13.64
N PRO A 128 9.04 6.37 13.55
CA PRO A 128 8.42 5.53 14.60
C PRO A 128 9.11 5.65 15.96
N GLU A 129 10.40 6.01 15.99
CA GLU A 129 11.17 6.26 17.21
C GLU A 129 10.77 7.54 17.95
N GLY A 130 9.88 8.37 17.38
CA GLY A 130 9.50 9.65 17.95
C GLY A 130 10.60 10.71 17.77
N GLY A 131 10.86 11.53 18.79
CA GLY A 131 11.83 12.64 18.68
C GLY A 131 11.27 13.92 18.04
N TYR A 132 9.96 13.95 17.81
CA TYR A 132 9.21 15.14 17.46
C TYR A 132 8.11 15.38 18.51
N ARG A 133 7.62 16.62 18.56
CA ARG A 133 6.44 16.93 19.37
C ARG A 133 5.20 16.37 18.66
N THR A 134 4.32 15.67 19.38
CA THR A 134 3.04 15.20 18.85
C THR A 134 2.30 16.31 18.09
N ILE A 135 1.83 16.00 16.89
CA ILE A 135 1.08 16.94 16.08
C ILE A 135 -0.34 16.99 16.63
N ASP A 136 -0.68 18.12 17.24
CA ASP A 136 -1.96 18.37 17.91
C ASP A 136 -2.59 19.66 17.38
N ALA A 137 -3.90 19.63 17.13
CA ALA A 137 -4.63 20.76 16.56
C ALA A 137 -4.77 21.96 17.52
N SER A 138 -4.64 21.72 18.83
CA SER A 138 -4.66 22.74 19.88
C SER A 138 -3.26 23.33 20.18
N ASP A 139 -2.18 22.71 19.69
CA ASP A 139 -0.83 23.23 19.89
C ASP A 139 -0.60 24.50 19.04
N ARG A 140 -0.35 25.62 19.73
CA ARG A 140 -0.07 26.94 19.14
C ARG A 140 1.06 26.93 18.12
N ALA A 141 2.04 26.05 18.27
CA ALA A 141 3.12 25.87 17.31
C ALA A 141 2.64 25.15 16.04
N TYR A 142 1.75 24.16 16.15
CA TYR A 142 1.30 23.39 14.98
C TYR A 142 0.15 24.05 14.21
N ILE A 143 -0.72 24.83 14.85
CA ILE A 143 -1.83 25.54 14.19
C ILE A 143 -1.42 26.23 12.86
N PRO A 144 -0.41 27.12 12.80
CA PRO A 144 -0.04 27.77 11.55
C PRO A 144 0.51 26.79 10.50
N ARG A 145 1.20 25.72 10.93
CA ARG A 145 1.76 24.69 10.05
C ARG A 145 0.66 23.82 9.43
N LEU A 146 -0.33 23.42 10.24
CA LEU A 146 -1.52 22.69 9.80
C LEU A 146 -2.39 23.52 8.84
N LYS A 147 -2.49 24.84 9.06
CA LYS A 147 -3.16 25.75 8.11
C LYS A 147 -2.40 25.88 6.79
N GLY A 148 -1.07 25.93 6.85
CA GLY A 148 -0.21 26.10 5.68
C GLY A 148 -0.13 24.87 4.75
N VAL A 149 -0.23 23.66 5.31
CA VAL A 149 -0.15 22.41 4.52
C VAL A 149 -1.50 22.03 3.90
N ALA A 150 -1.47 21.53 2.66
CA ALA A 150 -2.62 20.85 2.07
C ALA A 150 -2.66 19.40 2.56
N VAL A 151 -3.82 18.97 3.06
CA VAL A 151 -4.10 17.56 3.35
C VAL A 151 -5.26 17.14 2.48
N ILE A 152 -5.10 16.01 1.80
CA ILE A 152 -6.04 15.47 0.84
C ILE A 152 -6.45 14.10 1.35
N LYS A 153 -7.76 13.85 1.40
CA LYS A 153 -8.34 12.60 1.86
C LYS A 153 -8.96 11.86 0.69
N LEU A 154 -8.66 10.57 0.57
CA LEU A 154 -9.37 9.61 -0.27
C LEU A 154 -10.09 8.62 0.63
N ALA A 155 -11.43 8.73 0.68
CA ALA A 155 -12.28 7.66 1.20
C ALA A 155 -12.58 6.70 0.03
N PRO A 156 -12.08 5.45 0.06
CA PRO A 156 -12.25 4.56 -1.09
C PRO A 156 -13.73 4.23 -1.33
N GLN A 157 -14.22 4.50 -2.55
CA GLN A 157 -15.50 3.98 -3.02
C GLN A 157 -15.38 2.49 -3.34
N ARG A 158 -14.20 2.07 -3.82
CA ARG A 158 -13.83 0.69 -4.02
C ARG A 158 -12.39 0.49 -3.59
N MET A 159 -12.15 -0.51 -2.75
CA MET A 159 -10.80 -0.92 -2.36
C MET A 159 -10.66 -2.42 -2.58
N SER A 160 -9.45 -2.84 -2.91
CA SER A 160 -9.19 -4.24 -3.18
C SER A 160 -7.74 -4.58 -2.88
N ALA A 161 -7.52 -5.64 -2.10
CA ALA A 161 -6.21 -6.15 -1.78
C ALA A 161 -5.91 -7.43 -2.58
N LYS A 162 -4.63 -7.65 -2.88
CA LYS A 162 -4.15 -8.85 -3.55
C LYS A 162 -2.84 -9.29 -2.91
N PHE A 163 -2.88 -10.38 -2.16
CA PHE A 163 -1.70 -10.99 -1.54
C PHE A 163 -1.45 -12.31 -2.26
N LYS A 164 -0.31 -12.44 -2.93
CA LYS A 164 0.00 -13.61 -3.78
C LYS A 164 1.22 -14.33 -3.22
N PHE A 165 0.98 -15.51 -2.67
CA PHE A 165 1.97 -16.36 -2.00
C PHE A 165 1.69 -17.85 -2.29
N GLY A 166 1.32 -18.17 -3.53
CA GLY A 166 1.16 -19.56 -3.96
C GLY A 166 -0.11 -20.27 -3.46
N GLN A 167 -1.16 -19.54 -3.07
CA GLN A 167 -2.44 -20.12 -2.59
C GLN A 167 -3.12 -21.09 -3.57
N ASN A 168 -2.70 -21.06 -4.84
CA ASN A 168 -3.22 -21.88 -5.92
C ASN A 168 -2.35 -23.12 -6.22
N LEU A 169 -1.23 -23.29 -5.52
CA LEU A 169 -0.35 -24.43 -5.66
C LEU A 169 -0.95 -25.64 -4.93
N LYS A 170 -0.62 -26.85 -5.39
CA LYS A 170 -0.89 -28.05 -4.60
C LYS A 170 0.06 -28.10 -3.38
N PRO A 171 -0.32 -28.78 -2.28
CA PRO A 171 0.53 -28.85 -1.08
C PRO A 171 1.96 -29.30 -1.36
N GLU A 172 2.17 -30.28 -2.24
CA GLU A 172 3.52 -30.77 -2.56
C GLU A 172 4.36 -29.71 -3.29
N GLN A 173 3.73 -28.96 -4.19
CA GLN A 173 4.38 -27.88 -4.94
C GLN A 173 4.68 -26.68 -4.03
N LEU A 174 3.76 -26.34 -3.13
CA LEU A 174 3.97 -25.30 -2.13
C LEU A 174 5.16 -25.65 -1.23
N ASN A 175 5.21 -26.88 -0.70
CA ASN A 175 6.30 -27.34 0.16
C ASN A 175 7.65 -27.27 -0.57
N SER A 176 7.71 -27.71 -1.83
CA SER A 176 8.92 -27.62 -2.64
C SER A 176 9.39 -26.17 -2.81
N VAL A 177 8.47 -25.24 -3.11
CA VAL A 177 8.84 -23.81 -3.24
C VAL A 177 9.28 -23.21 -1.90
N VAL A 178 8.66 -23.60 -0.79
CA VAL A 178 9.05 -23.19 0.56
C VAL A 178 10.47 -23.67 0.89
N GLU A 179 10.78 -24.94 0.66
CA GLU A 179 12.12 -25.51 0.88
C GLU A 179 13.18 -24.82 0.01
N GLU A 180 12.87 -24.53 -1.26
CA GLU A 180 13.76 -23.80 -2.15
C GLU A 180 14.01 -22.35 -1.68
N LEU A 181 13.00 -21.67 -1.14
CA LEU A 181 13.15 -20.34 -0.52
C LEU A 181 14.05 -20.41 0.72
N GLU A 182 13.77 -21.35 1.63
CA GLU A 182 14.56 -21.57 2.85
C GLU A 182 16.03 -21.89 2.52
N CYS A 183 16.27 -22.72 1.50
CA CYS A 183 17.61 -23.07 1.04
C CYS A 183 18.32 -21.91 0.33
N ARG A 184 17.59 -21.12 -0.45
CA ARG A 184 18.13 -19.95 -1.16
C ARG A 184 18.54 -18.84 -0.21
N GLY A 185 17.77 -18.61 0.86
CA GLY A 185 18.11 -17.74 1.98
C GLY A 185 18.39 -16.28 1.60
N LYS A 186 17.79 -15.75 0.54
CA LYS A 186 17.90 -14.33 0.17
C LYS A 186 17.03 -13.46 1.07
N HIS A 187 17.20 -12.15 0.92
CA HIS A 187 16.36 -11.15 1.59
C HIS A 187 14.87 -11.49 1.41
N ARG A 188 14.15 -11.63 2.53
CA ARG A 188 12.72 -11.97 2.65
C ARG A 188 12.30 -13.37 2.20
N ASP A 189 13.22 -14.28 1.88
CA ASP A 189 12.84 -15.66 1.53
C ASP A 189 12.13 -16.37 2.69
N GLU A 190 12.65 -16.23 3.91
CA GLU A 190 12.05 -16.78 5.13
C GLU A 190 10.66 -16.16 5.40
N GLU A 191 10.55 -14.82 5.40
CA GLU A 191 9.26 -14.12 5.51
C GLU A 191 8.27 -14.57 4.42
N THR A 192 8.76 -14.76 3.19
CA THR A 192 7.93 -15.23 2.08
C THR A 192 7.43 -16.64 2.34
N ALA A 193 8.29 -17.56 2.76
CA ALA A 193 7.93 -18.95 3.09
C ALA A 193 6.89 -19.02 4.23
N GLU A 194 7.04 -18.20 5.26
CA GLU A 194 6.05 -18.07 6.34
C GLU A 194 4.69 -17.59 5.81
N LEU A 195 4.69 -16.57 4.94
CA LEU A 195 3.46 -16.04 4.34
C LEU A 195 2.81 -17.02 3.36
N MET A 196 3.60 -17.84 2.66
CA MET A 196 3.08 -18.95 1.86
C MET A 196 2.32 -19.94 2.74
N CYS A 197 2.93 -20.37 3.84
CA CYS A 197 2.27 -21.27 4.80
C CYS A 197 1.01 -20.62 5.41
N LYS A 198 1.09 -19.33 5.77
CA LYS A 198 -0.01 -18.56 6.38
C LYS A 198 -1.24 -18.44 5.47
N TYR A 199 -1.02 -18.13 4.18
CA TYR A 199 -2.13 -17.85 3.26
C TYR A 199 -2.60 -19.06 2.46
N HIS A 200 -1.90 -20.20 2.55
CA HIS A 200 -2.34 -21.40 1.87
C HIS A 200 -3.65 -21.93 2.51
N PRO A 201 -4.66 -22.36 1.73
CA PRO A 201 -5.94 -22.81 2.28
C PRO A 201 -5.85 -24.07 3.16
N VAL A 202 -4.82 -24.87 2.97
CA VAL A 202 -4.53 -26.07 3.75
C VAL A 202 -3.33 -25.79 4.64
N PRO A 203 -3.48 -25.82 5.97
CA PRO A 203 -2.36 -25.63 6.90
C PRO A 203 -1.28 -26.70 6.70
N ARG A 204 -0.02 -26.31 6.86
CA ARG A 204 1.11 -27.22 7.01
C ARG A 204 1.13 -27.82 8.42
#